data_AF-A0A9N8QD36-F1
#
_entry.id   AF-A0A9N8QD36-F1
#
_cell.length_a   1.000
_cell.length_b   1.000
_cell.length_c   1.000
_cell.angle_alpha   90.00
_cell.angle_beta   90.00
_cell.angle_gamma   90.00
#
_symmetry.space_group_name_H-M   'P 1'
#
loop_
_entity.id
_entity.type
_entity.pdbx_description
1 polymer ?
#
loop_
_entity_poly.entity_id
_entity_poly.type
_entity_poly.pdbx_seq_one_letter_code
_entity_poly.pdbx_strand_id
1 'polypeptide(L)'
;MSAPASAPHDGIKLYISPDVYAFEPAGQSAEKAGAVLTINRKTGDVATKPNMDGLLTARERTMDIYGILGLLKLSTTEFLVVITSRSKVASLFGQPIYLATDFRVLPISSSVKSNLLSNPVEAALLAMLKTHLYSAPFYFSYGVDLTNSFQRQSTHPVASDLSKPLWERADERFFWNRHLNARLIEAAGSNAQVSPFILPCMYGFLAIKSATINGKDFVFGLLARRSRHRAGTRYFSRGIDKDGHVSNFNESEQFVVYDGEGGAVTGSAFEKEKTSIGGRVEGKIRMSYVQTRGSVPVFWAEVNNLRYKPDLLIMEKPETVEATRKHFEEQTQIYGTNYLANLVNQKGYEKPVKEAYEQALQTLENDKVVYTYYDFHHECKGMKFERVMGLVETLEKKGLTQDNFFHYDDSRSGSKVVREQDAVLRTNCMDCL
;
A
#
# COMPACT_ATOMS: atom_id res chain seq x y z
N MET A 1 -5.02 -9.93 -27.88
CA MET A 1 -4.58 -9.78 -26.48
C MET A 1 -3.09 -9.54 -26.52
N SER A 2 -2.63 -8.37 -26.04
CA SER A 2 -1.20 -8.07 -25.88
C SER A 2 -0.58 -9.06 -24.89
N ALA A 3 0.68 -9.44 -25.10
CA ALA A 3 1.39 -10.29 -24.16
C ALA A 3 1.47 -9.59 -22.79
N PRO A 4 1.31 -10.31 -21.67
CA PRO A 4 1.44 -9.71 -20.35
C PRO A 4 2.85 -9.15 -20.17
N ALA A 5 2.95 -8.01 -19.49
CA ALA A 5 4.25 -7.42 -19.18
C ALA A 5 5.13 -8.39 -18.38
N SER A 6 6.44 -8.19 -18.46
CA SER A 6 7.39 -8.91 -17.63
C SER A 6 7.10 -8.65 -16.14
N ALA A 7 6.81 -9.72 -15.40
CA ALA A 7 6.70 -9.68 -13.95
C ALA A 7 8.05 -9.26 -13.31
N PRO A 8 8.04 -8.65 -12.12
CA PRO A 8 9.26 -8.37 -11.39
C PRO A 8 10.07 -9.64 -11.11
N HIS A 9 11.40 -9.49 -11.03
CA HIS A 9 12.31 -10.60 -10.75
C HIS A 9 12.11 -11.16 -9.34
N ASP A 10 11.96 -12.48 -9.26
CA ASP A 10 11.63 -13.20 -8.04
C ASP A 10 12.85 -13.67 -7.20
N GLY A 11 14.04 -13.53 -7.79
CA GLY A 11 15.34 -13.72 -7.18
C GLY A 11 16.40 -12.93 -7.95
N ILE A 12 17.30 -12.27 -7.24
CA ILE A 12 18.37 -11.45 -7.83
C ILE A 12 19.66 -11.71 -7.06
N LYS A 13 20.75 -11.97 -7.77
CA LYS A 13 22.10 -12.00 -7.20
C LYS A 13 22.72 -10.61 -7.33
N LEU A 14 23.05 -10.02 -6.18
CA LEU A 14 23.73 -8.73 -6.08
C LEU A 14 25.24 -8.93 -5.96
N TYR A 15 25.98 -8.36 -6.90
CA TYR A 15 27.44 -8.27 -6.90
C TYR A 15 27.86 -6.87 -6.44
N ILE A 16 28.75 -6.83 -5.45
CA ILE A 16 29.24 -5.60 -4.84
C ILE A 16 30.71 -5.44 -5.23
N SER A 17 30.96 -4.58 -6.22
CA SER A 17 32.30 -4.13 -6.62
C SER A 17 32.58 -2.72 -6.08
N PRO A 18 33.84 -2.22 -6.08
CA PRO A 18 34.15 -0.86 -5.63
C PRO A 18 33.45 0.26 -6.41
N ASP A 19 33.18 0.05 -7.70
CA ASP A 19 32.67 1.07 -8.62
C ASP A 19 31.21 0.85 -9.05
N VAL A 20 30.68 -0.38 -8.94
CA VAL A 20 29.34 -0.75 -9.43
C VAL A 20 28.64 -1.75 -8.49
N TYR A 21 27.35 -1.55 -8.27
CA TYR A 21 26.44 -2.63 -7.84
C TYR A 21 25.80 -3.25 -9.08
N ALA A 22 25.98 -4.55 -9.28
CA ALA A 22 25.39 -5.27 -10.41
C ALA A 22 24.35 -6.29 -9.91
N PHE A 23 23.21 -6.36 -10.57
CA PHE A 23 22.06 -7.15 -10.18
C PHE A 23 21.73 -8.10 -11.32
N GLU A 24 22.01 -9.37 -11.10
CA GLU A 24 21.79 -10.45 -12.05
C GLU A 24 20.52 -11.21 -11.66
N PRO A 25 19.51 -11.34 -12.55
CA PRO A 25 18.35 -12.18 -12.28
C PRO A 25 18.76 -13.63 -11.99
N ALA A 26 18.14 -14.25 -10.98
CA ALA A 26 18.48 -15.61 -10.54
C ALA A 26 17.22 -16.51 -10.51
N GLY A 27 17.42 -17.84 -10.51
CA GLY A 27 16.32 -18.81 -10.41
C GLY A 27 15.39 -18.82 -11.64
N GLN A 28 14.08 -18.89 -11.43
CA GLN A 28 13.08 -18.83 -12.53
C GLN A 28 13.15 -17.53 -13.32
N SER A 29 13.66 -16.46 -12.72
CA SER A 29 13.92 -15.19 -13.40
C SER A 29 15.12 -15.23 -14.35
N ALA A 30 16.06 -16.16 -14.19
CA ALA A 30 17.26 -16.28 -15.05
C ALA A 30 16.94 -16.89 -16.43
N GLU A 31 15.92 -17.75 -16.51
CA GLU A 31 15.50 -18.38 -17.78
C GLU A 31 14.94 -17.37 -18.79
N LYS A 32 14.48 -16.20 -18.29
CA LYS A 32 13.98 -15.09 -19.10
C LYS A 32 15.11 -14.11 -19.43
N ALA A 33 16.14 -14.55 -20.17
CA ALA A 33 17.23 -13.75 -20.78
C ALA A 33 17.32 -12.27 -20.31
N GLY A 34 17.59 -12.08 -19.01
CA GLY A 34 17.40 -10.79 -18.35
C GLY A 34 18.66 -9.96 -18.42
N ALA A 35 18.54 -8.68 -18.77
CA ALA A 35 19.68 -7.77 -18.69
C ALA A 35 20.11 -7.60 -17.23
N VAL A 36 21.42 -7.47 -17.01
CA VAL A 36 22.00 -7.13 -15.72
C VAL A 36 21.73 -5.67 -15.45
N LEU A 37 21.07 -5.34 -14.33
CA LEU A 37 20.95 -3.95 -13.88
C LEU A 37 22.26 -3.55 -13.19
N THR A 38 22.75 -2.35 -13.47
CA THR A 38 23.94 -1.78 -12.84
C THR A 38 23.62 -0.44 -12.22
N ILE A 39 24.14 -0.20 -11.01
CA ILE A 39 24.12 1.09 -10.33
C ILE A 39 25.56 1.55 -10.12
N ASN A 40 25.91 2.69 -10.70
CA ASN A 40 27.23 3.29 -10.54
C ASN A 40 27.41 3.79 -9.10
N ARG A 41 28.51 3.43 -8.44
CA ARG A 41 28.77 3.78 -7.03
C ARG A 41 29.30 5.20 -6.82
N LYS A 42 29.68 5.91 -7.88
CA LYS A 42 30.11 7.32 -7.83
C LYS A 42 28.96 8.27 -8.08
N THR A 43 28.11 7.96 -9.06
CA THR A 43 27.00 8.83 -9.50
C THR A 43 25.63 8.35 -9.02
N GLY A 44 25.47 7.04 -8.77
CA GLY A 44 24.19 6.42 -8.49
C GLY A 44 23.30 6.25 -9.73
N ASP A 45 23.88 6.37 -10.93
CA ASP A 45 23.17 6.19 -12.20
C ASP A 45 22.78 4.73 -12.42
N VAL A 46 21.59 4.53 -12.96
CA VAL A 46 20.99 3.24 -13.25
C VAL A 46 21.12 2.94 -14.74
N ALA A 47 21.65 1.78 -15.10
CA ALA A 47 21.77 1.31 -16.49
C ALA A 47 21.60 -0.20 -16.57
N THR A 48 21.41 -0.75 -17.78
CA THR A 48 21.44 -2.20 -18.01
C THR A 48 22.62 -2.61 -18.89
N LYS A 49 23.09 -3.84 -18.71
CA LYS A 49 24.11 -4.51 -19.52
C LYS A 49 23.61 -5.89 -19.95
N PRO A 50 24.04 -6.40 -21.11
CA PRO A 50 23.60 -7.72 -21.58
C PRO A 50 24.13 -8.86 -20.71
N ASN A 51 25.29 -8.69 -20.09
CA ASN A 51 25.95 -9.68 -19.25
C ASN A 51 26.85 -8.99 -18.20
N MET A 52 27.55 -9.80 -17.41
CA MET A 52 28.46 -9.35 -16.36
C MET A 52 29.87 -8.96 -16.87
N ASP A 53 30.12 -9.00 -18.18
CA ASP A 53 31.46 -8.85 -18.75
C ASP A 53 32.02 -7.45 -18.49
N GLY A 54 33.23 -7.39 -17.94
CA GLY A 54 33.92 -6.14 -17.63
C GLY A 54 33.31 -5.34 -16.47
N LEU A 55 32.22 -5.81 -15.85
CA LEU A 55 31.65 -5.22 -14.65
C LEU A 55 32.36 -5.67 -13.37
N LEU A 56 33.01 -6.84 -13.45
CA LEU A 56 33.52 -7.54 -12.29
C LEU A 56 35.05 -7.50 -12.14
N THR A 57 35.52 -7.43 -10.89
CA THR A 57 36.90 -7.44 -10.41
C THR A 57 37.10 -8.56 -9.38
N ALA A 58 38.34 -9.02 -9.19
CA ALA A 58 38.64 -10.19 -8.34
C ALA A 58 38.31 -10.08 -6.83
N ARG A 59 37.75 -8.97 -6.33
CA ARG A 59 37.50 -8.70 -4.88
C ARG A 59 36.02 -8.48 -4.54
N GLU A 60 35.13 -9.24 -5.15
CA GLU A 60 33.70 -9.04 -5.00
C GLU A 60 33.07 -9.76 -3.83
N ARG A 61 32.01 -9.14 -3.33
CA ARG A 61 31.07 -9.80 -2.43
C ARG A 61 29.76 -9.99 -3.17
N THR A 62 29.21 -11.18 -3.07
CA THR A 62 27.91 -11.52 -3.64
C THR A 62 26.90 -11.75 -2.53
N MET A 63 25.64 -11.42 -2.80
CA MET A 63 24.53 -11.78 -1.91
C MET A 63 23.24 -11.96 -2.70
N ASP A 64 22.41 -12.90 -2.27
CA ASP A 64 21.08 -13.07 -2.83
C ASP A 64 20.13 -12.05 -2.20
N ILE A 65 19.31 -11.42 -3.04
CA ILE A 65 18.28 -10.47 -2.63
C ILE A 65 16.96 -10.83 -3.31
N TYR A 66 15.86 -10.38 -2.70
CA TYR A 66 14.50 -10.67 -3.16
C TYR A 66 13.79 -9.44 -3.71
N GLY A 67 14.44 -8.28 -3.72
CA GLY A 67 13.90 -7.06 -4.26
C GLY A 67 14.75 -5.84 -3.92
N ILE A 68 14.70 -4.85 -4.80
CA ILE A 68 15.29 -3.53 -4.57
C ILE A 68 14.20 -2.67 -3.94
N LEU A 69 14.39 -2.24 -2.69
CA LEU A 69 13.47 -1.29 -2.08
C LEU A 69 13.65 0.10 -2.71
N GLY A 70 14.89 0.44 -3.08
CA GLY A 70 15.26 1.57 -3.93
C GLY A 70 16.49 2.33 -3.40
N LEU A 71 16.72 3.53 -3.92
CA LEU A 71 17.79 4.43 -3.49
C LEU A 71 17.23 5.52 -2.58
N LEU A 72 17.96 5.83 -1.51
CA LEU A 72 17.59 6.86 -0.55
C LEU A 72 18.79 7.73 -0.22
N LYS A 73 18.67 9.03 -0.49
CA LYS A 73 19.61 10.04 0.00
C LYS A 73 19.17 10.49 1.39
N LEU A 74 20.06 10.35 2.37
CA LEU A 74 19.89 10.93 3.71
C LEU A 74 20.42 12.38 3.70
N SER A 75 21.19 12.81 4.70
CA SER A 75 21.69 14.19 4.73
C SER A 75 22.76 14.40 3.67
N THR A 76 23.77 13.54 3.66
CA THR A 76 24.92 13.68 2.74
C THR A 76 25.19 12.43 1.92
N THR A 77 24.79 11.26 2.41
CA THR A 77 25.10 9.99 1.75
C THR A 77 23.85 9.39 1.11
N GLU A 78 24.06 8.78 -0.04
CA GLU A 78 23.05 7.97 -0.70
C GLU A 78 23.27 6.48 -0.40
N PHE A 79 22.16 5.79 -0.14
CA PHE A 79 22.14 4.38 0.18
C PHE A 79 21.23 3.62 -0.78
N LEU A 80 21.69 2.44 -1.17
CA LEU A 80 20.87 1.40 -1.77
C LEU A 80 20.24 0.57 -0.65
N VAL A 81 18.91 0.43 -0.69
CA VAL A 81 18.16 -0.41 0.26
C VAL A 81 17.62 -1.63 -0.48
N VAL A 82 17.95 -2.83 -0.01
CA VAL A 82 17.55 -4.11 -0.60
C VAL A 82 16.93 -5.05 0.43
N ILE A 83 16.03 -5.91 -0.04
CA ILE A 83 15.38 -6.95 0.75
C ILE A 83 16.23 -8.22 0.68
N THR A 84 16.80 -8.65 1.80
CA THR A 84 17.68 -9.83 1.87
C THR A 84 16.99 -11.08 2.38
N SER A 85 15.85 -10.93 3.06
CA SER A 85 15.02 -12.06 3.46
C SER A 85 13.55 -11.70 3.43
N ARG A 86 12.72 -12.73 3.26
CA ARG A 86 11.28 -12.64 3.20
C ARG A 86 10.65 -13.92 3.75
N SER A 87 9.39 -13.83 4.17
CA SER A 87 8.57 -14.98 4.52
C SER A 87 7.33 -15.02 3.64
N LYS A 88 6.96 -16.20 3.12
CA LYS A 88 5.69 -16.40 2.42
C LYS A 88 4.58 -16.37 3.46
N VAL A 89 3.68 -15.39 3.40
CA VAL A 89 2.60 -15.21 4.38
C VAL A 89 1.24 -15.69 3.88
N ALA A 90 1.04 -15.69 2.56
CA ALA A 90 -0.19 -16.14 1.93
C ALA A 90 0.04 -16.53 0.45
N SER A 91 -1.00 -17.07 -0.18
CA SER A 91 -1.09 -17.17 -1.63
C SER A 91 -2.47 -16.71 -2.08
N LEU A 92 -2.52 -16.00 -3.20
CA LEU A 92 -3.76 -15.54 -3.83
C LEU A 92 -3.65 -15.76 -5.34
N PHE A 93 -4.65 -16.40 -5.94
CA PHE A 93 -4.65 -16.76 -7.38
C PHE A 93 -3.40 -17.55 -7.81
N GLY A 94 -2.94 -18.47 -6.96
CA GLY A 94 -1.72 -19.27 -7.20
C GLY A 94 -0.41 -18.47 -7.08
N GLN A 95 -0.47 -17.16 -6.86
CA GLN A 95 0.69 -16.31 -6.70
C GLN A 95 1.05 -16.15 -5.20
N PRO A 96 2.32 -16.26 -4.82
CA PRO A 96 2.74 -16.09 -3.43
C PRO A 96 2.74 -14.61 -3.04
N ILE A 97 2.38 -14.34 -1.78
CA ILE A 97 2.52 -13.04 -1.14
C ILE A 97 3.53 -13.17 -0.01
N TYR A 98 4.46 -12.21 0.04
CA TYR A 98 5.59 -12.21 0.96
C TYR A 98 5.55 -11.01 1.90
N LEU A 99 6.06 -11.22 3.11
CA LEU A 99 6.46 -10.16 4.04
C LEU A 99 7.98 -10.03 3.98
N ALA A 100 8.51 -8.82 3.79
CA ALA A 100 9.93 -8.56 3.90
C ALA A 100 10.37 -8.68 5.37
N THR A 101 11.41 -9.45 5.64
CA THR A 101 11.85 -9.75 7.03
C THR A 101 13.27 -9.29 7.34
N ASP A 102 14.11 -9.10 6.34
CA ASP A 102 15.49 -8.62 6.53
C ASP A 102 15.90 -7.68 5.40
N PHE A 103 16.75 -6.71 5.74
CA PHE A 103 17.14 -5.64 4.84
C PHE A 103 18.63 -5.32 4.95
N ARG A 104 19.22 -4.89 3.83
CA ARG A 104 20.55 -4.28 3.82
C ARG A 104 20.48 -2.86 3.29
N VAL A 105 21.16 -1.96 4.01
CA VAL A 105 21.35 -0.56 3.65
C VAL A 105 22.83 -0.41 3.28
N LEU A 106 23.11 -0.24 1.99
CA LEU A 106 24.45 -0.25 1.41
C LEU A 106 24.78 1.16 0.89
N PRO A 107 25.88 1.79 1.31
CA PRO A 107 26.22 3.12 0.79
C PRO A 107 26.58 3.03 -0.69
N ILE A 108 26.09 3.97 -1.49
CA ILE A 108 26.43 4.09 -2.92
C ILE A 108 27.93 4.34 -3.05
N SER A 109 28.43 5.44 -2.47
CA SER A 109 29.85 5.75 -2.49
C SER A 109 30.69 4.80 -1.61
N SER A 110 31.78 4.30 -2.18
CA SER A 110 32.72 3.40 -1.51
C SER A 110 33.66 4.12 -0.53
N SER A 111 33.84 5.45 -0.66
CA SER A 111 34.69 6.28 0.21
C SER A 111 34.06 6.62 1.57
N VAL A 112 32.82 6.16 1.79
CA VAL A 112 31.97 6.55 2.91
C VAL A 112 32.40 5.93 4.25
N LYS A 113 33.19 4.85 4.24
CA LYS A 113 33.46 4.05 5.46
C LYS A 113 34.16 4.80 6.59
N SER A 114 34.90 5.89 6.33
CA SER A 114 35.55 6.67 7.39
C SER A 114 34.69 7.83 7.93
N ASN A 115 33.79 8.39 7.12
CA ASN A 115 33.07 9.64 7.43
C ASN A 115 31.60 9.43 7.83
N LEU A 116 31.02 8.26 7.55
CA LEU A 116 29.62 7.97 7.93
C LEU A 116 29.43 7.83 9.45
N LEU A 117 30.47 7.30 10.13
CA LEU A 117 30.46 7.08 11.58
C LEU A 117 30.74 8.37 12.38
N SER A 118 31.26 9.42 11.74
CA SER A 118 31.63 10.67 12.42
C SER A 118 30.56 11.75 12.34
N ASN A 119 29.58 11.64 11.42
CA ASN A 119 28.47 12.59 11.35
C ASN A 119 27.28 12.11 12.22
N PRO A 120 26.99 12.76 13.36
CA PRO A 120 25.93 12.34 14.27
C PRO A 120 24.53 12.44 13.64
N VAL A 121 24.31 13.39 12.72
CA VAL A 121 23.01 13.55 12.03
C VAL A 121 22.77 12.37 11.08
N GLU A 122 23.79 12.01 10.30
CA GLU A 122 23.69 10.88 9.36
C GLU A 122 23.48 9.56 10.10
N ALA A 123 24.18 9.36 11.22
CA ALA A 123 24.00 8.20 12.08
C ALA A 123 22.58 8.12 12.66
N ALA A 124 22.01 9.24 13.10
CA ALA A 124 20.64 9.32 13.61
C ALA A 124 19.60 9.01 12.52
N LEU A 125 19.74 9.59 11.33
CA LEU A 125 18.84 9.32 10.18
C LEU A 125 18.93 7.85 9.75
N LEU A 126 20.13 7.28 9.71
CA LEU A 126 20.32 5.87 9.39
C LEU A 126 19.68 4.96 10.46
N ALA A 127 19.78 5.33 11.73
CA ALA A 127 19.12 4.61 12.82
C ALA A 127 17.58 4.68 12.67
N MET A 128 17.02 5.85 12.37
CA MET A 128 15.58 6.01 12.11
C MET A 128 15.12 5.16 10.93
N LEU A 129 15.88 5.16 9.84
CA LEU A 129 15.60 4.32 8.66
C LEU A 129 15.58 2.84 9.06
N LYS A 130 16.62 2.35 9.76
CA LYS A 130 16.67 0.95 10.20
C LYS A 130 15.51 0.61 11.12
N THR A 131 15.21 1.44 12.11
CA THR A 131 14.07 1.25 13.00
C THR A 131 12.77 1.13 12.22
N HIS A 132 12.55 2.00 11.22
CA HIS A 132 11.36 1.92 10.38
C HIS A 132 11.33 0.63 9.55
N LEU A 133 12.47 0.24 8.93
CA LEU A 133 12.55 -0.97 8.12
C LEU A 133 12.14 -2.24 8.88
N TYR A 134 12.50 -2.35 10.17
CA TYR A 134 12.18 -3.53 10.99
C TYR A 134 10.88 -3.43 11.78
N SER A 135 10.32 -2.22 11.98
CA SER A 135 9.05 -2.04 12.69
C SER A 135 7.84 -2.03 11.75
N ALA A 136 8.02 -1.67 10.49
CA ALA A 136 6.94 -1.59 9.52
C ALA A 136 6.79 -2.91 8.72
N PRO A 137 5.59 -3.51 8.70
CA PRO A 137 5.30 -4.67 7.86
C PRO A 137 5.18 -4.27 6.37
N PHE A 138 6.18 -4.64 5.57
CA PHE A 138 6.16 -4.47 4.11
C PHE A 138 5.76 -5.77 3.41
N TYR A 139 4.61 -5.75 2.76
CA TYR A 139 4.13 -6.87 1.95
C TYR A 139 4.35 -6.60 0.47
N PHE A 140 4.67 -7.64 -0.28
CA PHE A 140 4.81 -7.57 -1.73
C PHE A 140 4.48 -8.91 -2.38
N SER A 141 4.22 -8.88 -3.68
CA SER A 141 4.12 -10.07 -4.54
C SER A 141 4.72 -9.74 -5.89
N TYR A 142 5.23 -10.75 -6.59
CA TYR A 142 5.69 -10.58 -7.98
C TYR A 142 4.56 -10.75 -8.99
N GLY A 143 3.46 -11.39 -8.59
CA GLY A 143 2.34 -11.70 -9.48
C GLY A 143 1.03 -10.99 -9.13
N VAL A 144 0.90 -10.48 -7.89
CA VAL A 144 -0.33 -9.82 -7.42
C VAL A 144 -0.05 -8.36 -7.12
N ASP A 145 -0.92 -7.48 -7.62
CA ASP A 145 -0.94 -6.09 -7.20
C ASP A 145 -1.64 -5.95 -5.84
N LEU A 146 -0.85 -5.66 -4.79
CA LEU A 146 -1.38 -5.43 -3.44
C LEU A 146 -1.78 -3.97 -3.20
N THR A 147 -1.43 -3.06 -4.10
CA THR A 147 -1.64 -1.61 -3.95
C THR A 147 -3.04 -1.18 -4.40
N ASN A 148 -3.63 -1.91 -5.36
CA ASN A 148 -5.00 -1.68 -5.83
C ASN A 148 -6.02 -2.63 -5.20
N SER A 149 -7.25 -2.15 -5.04
CA SER A 149 -8.40 -3.02 -4.72
C SER A 149 -8.76 -3.94 -5.88
N PHE A 150 -9.50 -5.02 -5.62
CA PHE A 150 -9.97 -5.93 -6.66
C PHE A 150 -10.81 -5.21 -7.72
N GLN A 151 -11.62 -4.23 -7.29
CA GLN A 151 -12.36 -3.37 -8.20
C GLN A 151 -11.42 -2.60 -9.13
N ARG A 152 -10.44 -1.86 -8.58
CA ARG A 152 -9.50 -1.09 -9.41
C ARG A 152 -8.71 -1.99 -10.36
N GLN A 153 -8.28 -3.17 -9.91
CA GLN A 153 -7.60 -4.16 -10.75
C GLN A 153 -8.48 -4.68 -11.91
N SER A 154 -9.80 -4.55 -11.80
CA SER A 154 -10.76 -5.05 -12.80
C SER A 154 -11.33 -3.94 -13.70
N THR A 155 -11.44 -2.71 -13.21
CA THR A 155 -12.18 -1.62 -13.88
C THR A 155 -11.33 -0.40 -14.20
N HIS A 156 -10.22 -0.15 -13.49
CA HIS A 156 -9.42 1.04 -13.71
C HIS A 156 -8.53 0.88 -14.96
N PRO A 157 -8.61 1.77 -15.97
CA PRO A 157 -7.98 1.57 -17.27
C PRO A 157 -6.50 1.21 -17.25
N VAL A 158 -5.75 1.78 -16.30
CA VAL A 158 -4.32 1.51 -16.13
C VAL A 158 -4.08 0.25 -15.28
N ALA A 159 -4.87 0.04 -14.22
CA ALA A 159 -4.59 -1.04 -13.27
C ALA A 159 -5.04 -2.42 -13.82
N SER A 160 -6.06 -2.43 -14.69
CA SER A 160 -6.54 -3.61 -15.40
C SER A 160 -5.71 -3.98 -16.64
N ASP A 161 -4.83 -3.10 -17.12
CA ASP A 161 -4.01 -3.34 -18.30
C ASP A 161 -2.81 -4.24 -17.98
N LEU A 162 -2.98 -5.55 -18.16
CA LEU A 162 -1.93 -6.55 -17.91
C LEU A 162 -0.71 -6.44 -18.85
N SER A 163 -0.78 -5.64 -19.91
CA SER A 163 0.37 -5.38 -20.79
C SER A 163 1.34 -4.35 -20.22
N LYS A 164 0.95 -3.65 -19.14
CA LYS A 164 1.82 -2.76 -18.38
C LYS A 164 2.52 -3.48 -17.23
N PRO A 165 3.77 -3.10 -16.92
CA PRO A 165 4.49 -3.69 -15.79
C PRO A 165 3.78 -3.37 -14.47
N LEU A 166 3.99 -4.22 -13.47
CA LEU A 166 3.30 -4.14 -12.17
C LEU A 166 3.41 -2.75 -11.52
N TRP A 167 4.57 -2.11 -11.64
CA TRP A 167 4.83 -0.81 -11.02
C TRP A 167 4.07 0.37 -11.67
N GLU A 168 3.75 0.27 -12.96
CA GLU A 168 2.92 1.28 -13.67
C GLU A 168 1.45 1.15 -13.34
N ARG A 169 1.02 -0.08 -13.00
CA ARG A 169 -0.36 -0.40 -12.64
C ARG A 169 -0.66 -0.06 -11.19
N ALA A 170 0.37 -0.06 -10.34
CA ALA A 170 0.25 0.13 -8.90
C ALA A 170 -0.42 1.48 -8.54
N ASP A 171 -1.27 1.46 -7.53
CA ASP A 171 -1.84 2.67 -6.93
C ASP A 171 -0.71 3.46 -6.27
N GLU A 172 -0.45 4.66 -6.79
CA GLU A 172 0.64 5.52 -6.33
C GLU A 172 0.56 5.72 -4.82
N ARG A 173 -0.65 5.93 -4.27
CA ARG A 173 -0.86 6.23 -2.85
C ARG A 173 -0.35 5.08 -1.96
N PHE A 174 -0.44 3.84 -2.41
CA PHE A 174 -0.08 2.64 -1.64
C PHE A 174 1.22 1.97 -2.09
N PHE A 175 1.89 2.51 -3.12
CA PHE A 175 3.25 2.12 -3.51
C PHE A 175 4.26 2.79 -2.56
N TRP A 176 4.44 2.21 -1.37
CA TRP A 176 5.20 2.81 -0.27
C TRP A 176 6.60 3.25 -0.67
N ASN A 177 7.35 2.36 -1.32
CA ASN A 177 8.72 2.57 -1.76
C ASN A 177 8.85 3.27 -3.13
N ARG A 178 7.78 3.90 -3.64
CA ARG A 178 7.83 4.61 -4.93
C ARG A 178 8.88 5.72 -4.97
N HIS A 179 8.99 6.50 -3.90
CA HIS A 179 10.00 7.56 -3.80
C HIS A 179 11.42 7.00 -3.93
N LEU A 180 11.70 5.86 -3.26
CA LEU A 180 13.01 5.21 -3.32
C LEU A 180 13.28 4.65 -4.73
N ASN A 181 12.24 4.28 -5.47
CA ASN A 181 12.36 3.79 -6.85
C ASN A 181 12.42 4.89 -7.91
N ALA A 182 12.43 6.19 -7.54
CA ALA A 182 12.34 7.29 -8.51
C ALA A 182 13.35 7.17 -9.67
N ARG A 183 14.63 6.86 -9.36
CA ARG A 183 15.66 6.68 -10.39
C ARG A 183 15.47 5.43 -11.25
N LEU A 184 14.97 4.33 -10.68
CA LEU A 184 14.67 3.13 -11.46
C LEU A 184 13.48 3.39 -12.38
N ILE A 185 12.44 4.09 -11.91
CA ILE A 185 11.27 4.47 -12.69
C ILE A 185 11.67 5.38 -13.85
N GLU A 186 12.52 6.38 -13.60
CA GLU A 186 13.06 7.26 -14.64
C GLU A 186 13.85 6.47 -15.69
N ALA A 187 14.75 5.58 -15.26
CA ALA A 187 15.51 4.73 -16.15
C ALA A 187 14.62 3.76 -16.95
N ALA A 188 13.53 3.24 -16.34
CA ALA A 188 12.56 2.38 -17.01
C ALA A 188 11.79 3.09 -18.12
N GLY A 189 11.57 4.40 -17.99
CA GLY A 189 10.94 5.21 -19.04
C GLY A 189 11.76 5.28 -20.34
N SER A 190 13.09 5.14 -20.25
CA SER A 190 13.99 5.07 -21.41
C SER A 190 14.40 3.64 -21.79
N ASN A 191 14.28 2.69 -20.85
CA ASN A 191 14.73 1.33 -21.03
C ASN A 191 13.81 0.34 -20.29
N ALA A 192 12.93 -0.31 -21.05
CA ALA A 192 11.96 -1.27 -20.51
C ALA A 192 12.59 -2.46 -19.75
N GLN A 193 13.86 -2.78 -19.99
CA GLN A 193 14.57 -3.85 -19.28
C GLN A 193 14.80 -3.55 -17.79
N VAL A 194 14.62 -2.30 -17.35
CA VAL A 194 14.69 -1.92 -15.93
C VAL A 194 13.39 -2.28 -15.18
N SER A 195 12.25 -2.32 -15.88
CA SER A 195 10.92 -2.54 -15.26
C SER A 195 10.83 -3.78 -14.36
N PRO A 196 11.40 -4.95 -14.72
CA PRO A 196 11.42 -6.13 -13.85
C PRO A 196 12.16 -5.95 -12.51
N PHE A 197 13.00 -4.92 -12.36
CA PHE A 197 13.70 -4.65 -11.11
C PHE A 197 12.90 -3.74 -10.15
N ILE A 198 11.79 -3.16 -10.61
CA ILE A 198 10.94 -2.27 -9.82
C ILE A 198 9.86 -3.11 -9.13
N LEU A 199 9.97 -3.23 -7.81
CA LEU A 199 9.05 -4.02 -6.98
C LEU A 199 8.21 -3.09 -6.08
N PRO A 200 6.90 -2.98 -6.34
CA PRO A 200 5.99 -2.29 -5.43
C PRO A 200 5.86 -3.03 -4.09
N CYS A 201 6.15 -2.32 -2.99
CA CYS A 201 5.91 -2.76 -1.63
C CYS A 201 4.77 -1.97 -1.01
N MET A 202 3.85 -2.68 -0.36
CA MET A 202 2.74 -2.14 0.39
C MET A 202 3.06 -2.13 1.88
N TYR A 203 2.80 -1.01 2.56
CA TYR A 203 2.90 -0.92 4.02
C TYR A 203 1.49 -1.00 4.62
N GLY A 204 1.27 -1.97 5.52
CA GLY A 204 0.03 -2.05 6.27
C GLY A 204 -0.20 -3.41 6.91
N PHE A 205 -1.33 -4.06 6.63
CA PHE A 205 -1.70 -5.34 7.22
C PHE A 205 -2.28 -6.27 6.17
N LEU A 206 -1.96 -7.56 6.28
CA LEU A 206 -2.55 -8.60 5.45
C LEU A 206 -2.80 -9.85 6.29
N ALA A 207 -4.04 -10.32 6.25
CA ALA A 207 -4.40 -11.64 6.74
C ALA A 207 -5.30 -12.32 5.73
N ILE A 208 -4.91 -13.53 5.30
CA ILE A 208 -5.70 -14.38 4.42
C ILE A 208 -5.92 -15.71 5.14
N LYS A 209 -7.15 -16.21 5.09
CA LYS A 209 -7.56 -17.49 5.70
C LYS A 209 -8.46 -18.24 4.72
N SER A 210 -8.29 -19.56 4.67
CA SER A 210 -9.21 -20.44 3.96
C SER A 210 -10.22 -20.99 4.97
N ALA A 211 -11.48 -21.08 4.58
CA ALA A 211 -12.56 -21.63 5.38
C ALA A 211 -13.58 -22.35 4.50
N THR A 212 -14.48 -23.11 5.13
CA THR A 212 -15.55 -23.85 4.46
C THR A 212 -16.86 -23.53 5.16
N ILE A 213 -17.88 -23.12 4.40
CA ILE A 213 -19.25 -22.92 4.90
C ILE A 213 -20.20 -23.70 4.00
N ASN A 214 -21.08 -24.50 4.58
CA ASN A 214 -22.07 -25.32 3.86
C ASN A 214 -21.43 -26.19 2.75
N GLY A 215 -20.25 -26.75 3.01
CA GLY A 215 -19.51 -27.57 2.04
C GLY A 215 -18.85 -26.80 0.89
N LYS A 216 -18.89 -25.46 0.89
CA LYS A 216 -18.24 -24.60 -0.11
C LYS A 216 -16.97 -23.99 0.49
N ASP A 217 -15.84 -24.30 -0.13
CA ASP A 217 -14.53 -23.74 0.23
C ASP A 217 -14.42 -22.30 -0.28
N PHE A 218 -13.90 -21.40 0.56
CA PHE A 218 -13.63 -20.01 0.20
C PHE A 218 -12.38 -19.50 0.89
N VAL A 219 -11.81 -18.43 0.32
CA VAL A 219 -10.72 -17.67 0.90
C VAL A 219 -11.28 -16.33 1.37
N PHE A 220 -11.07 -16.02 2.63
CA PHE A 220 -11.39 -14.75 3.25
C PHE A 220 -10.10 -13.97 3.51
N GLY A 221 -10.08 -12.69 3.15
CA GLY A 221 -8.94 -11.83 3.36
C GLY A 221 -9.32 -10.47 3.93
N LEU A 222 -8.41 -9.92 4.71
CA LEU A 222 -8.42 -8.54 5.14
C LEU A 222 -7.06 -7.91 4.80
N LEU A 223 -7.09 -6.87 3.99
CA LEU A 223 -5.93 -6.12 3.52
C LEU A 223 -6.11 -4.66 3.90
N ALA A 224 -5.22 -4.12 4.73
CA ALA A 224 -5.18 -2.69 5.02
C ALA A 224 -3.91 -2.09 4.43
N ARG A 225 -4.07 -1.08 3.58
CA ARG A 225 -2.99 -0.37 2.91
C ARG A 225 -2.86 1.03 3.49
N ARG A 226 -1.65 1.43 3.89
CA ARG A 226 -1.36 2.77 4.38
C ARG A 226 -0.79 3.64 3.27
N SER A 227 -1.33 4.84 3.12
CA SER A 227 -0.86 5.81 2.14
C SER A 227 0.57 6.26 2.46
N ARG A 228 1.39 6.42 1.42
CA ARG A 228 2.72 7.05 1.50
C ARG A 228 2.64 8.56 1.75
N HIS A 229 1.54 9.19 1.36
CA HIS A 229 1.37 10.63 1.50
C HIS A 229 1.08 11.01 2.93
N ARG A 230 1.77 12.07 3.38
CA ARG A 230 1.59 12.67 4.71
C ARG A 230 1.63 11.64 5.85
N ALA A 231 2.35 10.54 5.67
CA ALA A 231 2.53 9.53 6.71
C ALA A 231 3.40 10.12 7.84
N GLY A 232 2.96 9.94 9.09
CA GLY A 232 3.75 10.39 10.22
C GLY A 232 3.13 9.99 11.55
N THR A 233 3.95 10.07 12.60
CA THR A 233 3.51 9.84 13.97
C THR A 233 2.50 10.90 14.41
N ARG A 234 1.64 10.53 15.37
CA ARG A 234 0.53 11.31 15.91
C ARG A 234 0.81 12.82 16.06
N TYR A 235 1.93 13.17 16.71
CA TYR A 235 2.28 14.56 17.03
C TYR A 235 2.91 15.34 15.87
N PHE A 236 3.32 14.65 14.81
CA PHE A 236 4.06 15.25 13.69
C PHE A 236 3.24 15.32 12.40
N SER A 237 2.19 14.51 12.27
CA SER A 237 1.33 14.51 11.08
C SER A 237 -0.14 14.42 11.48
N ARG A 238 -0.83 15.55 11.38
CA ARG A 238 -2.28 15.71 11.54
C ARG A 238 -2.84 16.57 10.40
N GLY A 239 -4.14 16.42 10.17
CA GLY A 239 -4.86 17.25 9.21
C GLY A 239 -4.52 16.95 7.76
N ILE A 240 -4.69 17.98 6.93
CA ILE A 240 -4.51 17.96 5.48
C ILE A 240 -3.26 18.77 5.07
N ASP A 241 -2.64 18.45 3.93
CA ASP A 241 -1.71 19.34 3.24
C ASP A 241 -2.41 20.22 2.20
N LYS A 242 -1.63 21.01 1.45
CA LYS A 242 -2.13 21.91 0.40
C LYS A 242 -2.59 21.18 -0.87
N ASP A 243 -2.12 19.94 -1.04
CA ASP A 243 -2.41 19.12 -2.21
C ASP A 243 -3.67 18.26 -2.00
N GLY A 244 -4.18 18.22 -0.77
CA GLY A 244 -5.41 17.51 -0.42
C GLY A 244 -5.16 16.16 0.24
N HIS A 245 -3.91 15.81 0.56
CA HIS A 245 -3.61 14.54 1.21
C HIS A 245 -3.75 14.67 2.73
N VAL A 246 -4.51 13.74 3.31
CA VAL A 246 -4.72 13.69 4.76
C VAL A 246 -3.70 12.79 5.43
N SER A 247 -3.29 13.16 6.64
CA SER A 247 -2.42 12.36 7.46
C SER A 247 -3.03 10.99 7.76
N ASN A 248 -2.19 9.94 7.69
CA ASN A 248 -2.53 8.58 8.07
C ASN A 248 -3.77 8.02 7.34
N PHE A 249 -3.89 8.33 6.05
CA PHE A 249 -4.90 7.72 5.19
C PHE A 249 -4.63 6.23 5.02
N ASN A 250 -5.65 5.41 5.28
CA ASN A 250 -5.63 3.97 5.10
C ASN A 250 -6.85 3.54 4.29
N GLU A 251 -6.67 2.54 3.44
CA GLU A 251 -7.74 1.81 2.77
C GLU A 251 -7.76 0.38 3.30
N SER A 252 -8.90 -0.08 3.78
CA SER A 252 -9.11 -1.46 4.24
C SER A 252 -10.04 -2.17 3.27
N GLU A 253 -9.60 -3.27 2.72
CA GLU A 253 -10.34 -4.13 1.81
C GLU A 253 -10.56 -5.50 2.48
N GLN A 254 -11.82 -5.80 2.71
CA GLN A 254 -12.27 -7.14 3.06
C GLN A 254 -12.66 -7.84 1.77
N PHE A 255 -12.19 -9.07 1.55
CA PHE A 255 -12.52 -9.81 0.35
C PHE A 255 -12.83 -11.28 0.61
N VAL A 256 -13.66 -11.83 -0.27
CA VAL A 256 -14.01 -13.25 -0.33
C VAL A 256 -13.78 -13.74 -1.75
N VAL A 257 -13.13 -14.88 -1.87
CA VAL A 257 -12.82 -15.53 -3.15
C VAL A 257 -13.27 -16.98 -3.09
N TYR A 258 -14.04 -17.44 -4.08
CA TYR A 258 -14.60 -18.80 -4.16
C TYR A 258 -14.95 -19.18 -5.61
N ASP A 259 -15.38 -20.43 -5.85
CA ASP A 259 -15.54 -20.99 -7.21
C ASP A 259 -16.98 -21.29 -7.64
N GLY A 260 -18.00 -20.87 -6.89
CA GLY A 260 -19.41 -21.09 -7.23
C GLY A 260 -19.94 -22.51 -6.96
N GLU A 261 -21.12 -22.84 -7.52
CA GLU A 261 -21.74 -24.18 -7.40
C GLU A 261 -21.12 -25.15 -8.40
N GLY A 262 -20.51 -26.22 -7.89
CA GLY A 262 -19.71 -27.18 -8.69
C GLY A 262 -18.21 -27.16 -8.38
N GLY A 263 -17.73 -26.23 -7.56
CA GLY A 263 -16.33 -26.13 -7.10
C GLY A 263 -15.91 -27.16 -6.04
N ALA A 264 -16.61 -28.29 -5.91
CA ALA A 264 -16.01 -29.45 -5.29
C ALA A 264 -14.99 -29.99 -6.29
N VAL A 265 -13.69 -29.88 -5.96
CA VAL A 265 -12.59 -30.41 -6.78
C VAL A 265 -12.90 -31.85 -7.20
N THR A 266 -13.36 -32.01 -8.44
CA THR A 266 -13.58 -33.30 -9.09
C THR A 266 -12.30 -33.64 -9.85
N GLY A 267 -11.58 -34.66 -9.38
CA GLY A 267 -10.68 -35.44 -10.23
C GLY A 267 -9.16 -35.26 -10.04
N SER A 268 -8.54 -36.40 -9.72
CA SER A 268 -7.21 -36.89 -10.14
C SER A 268 -5.93 -36.15 -9.71
N ALA A 269 -5.23 -36.77 -8.75
CA ALA A 269 -3.87 -37.29 -8.90
C ALA A 269 -2.82 -36.39 -9.58
N PHE A 270 -2.48 -35.26 -8.96
CA PHE A 270 -1.09 -34.78 -8.90
C PHE A 270 -0.87 -34.20 -7.50
N GLU A 271 0.28 -34.51 -6.93
CA GLU A 271 0.62 -34.36 -5.51
C GLU A 271 0.22 -32.99 -4.94
N LYS A 272 -0.79 -32.98 -4.06
CA LYS A 272 -1.11 -31.83 -3.22
C LYS A 272 0.00 -31.66 -2.19
N GLU A 273 0.99 -30.84 -2.51
CA GLU A 273 1.75 -30.19 -1.46
C GLU A 273 0.77 -29.46 -0.53
N LYS A 274 0.70 -29.93 0.71
CA LYS A 274 0.07 -29.25 1.84
C LYS A 274 0.92 -28.02 2.20
N THR A 275 1.02 -27.04 1.33
CA THR A 275 1.78 -25.81 1.60
C THR A 275 0.87 -24.59 1.48
N SER A 276 0.54 -24.02 2.65
CA SER A 276 0.14 -22.61 2.85
C SER A 276 -1.14 -22.10 2.15
N ILE A 277 -2.25 -22.04 2.91
CA ILE A 277 -3.41 -21.12 2.78
C ILE A 277 -3.74 -20.70 1.33
N GLY A 278 -4.55 -21.51 0.63
CA GLY A 278 -5.10 -21.16 -0.70
C GLY A 278 -5.33 -22.32 -1.68
N GLY A 279 -4.77 -23.51 -1.45
CA GLY A 279 -4.71 -24.61 -2.44
C GLY A 279 -6.02 -25.37 -2.79
N ARG A 280 -7.20 -24.78 -2.61
CA ARG A 280 -8.49 -25.39 -2.99
C ARG A 280 -9.43 -24.50 -3.79
N VAL A 281 -9.09 -23.21 -3.95
CA VAL A 281 -9.96 -22.22 -4.59
C VAL A 281 -9.21 -21.57 -5.74
N GLU A 282 -9.75 -21.68 -6.96
CA GLU A 282 -9.22 -21.05 -8.18
C GLU A 282 -9.45 -19.54 -8.18
N GLY A 283 -10.59 -19.12 -7.62
CA GLY A 283 -10.98 -17.73 -7.44
C GLY A 283 -11.75 -17.14 -8.62
N LYS A 284 -12.69 -17.93 -9.16
CA LYS A 284 -13.59 -17.50 -10.25
C LYS A 284 -14.51 -16.37 -9.83
N ILE A 285 -15.02 -16.45 -8.61
CA ILE A 285 -15.88 -15.41 -8.03
C ILE A 285 -15.08 -14.64 -6.98
N ARG A 286 -15.11 -13.32 -7.09
CA ARG A 286 -14.39 -12.40 -6.21
C ARG A 286 -15.34 -11.33 -5.74
N MET A 287 -15.44 -11.18 -4.43
CA MET A 287 -16.20 -10.12 -3.79
C MET A 287 -15.25 -9.31 -2.93
N SER A 288 -15.34 -7.98 -2.98
CA SER A 288 -14.55 -7.11 -2.12
C SER A 288 -15.36 -5.92 -1.64
N TYR A 289 -15.14 -5.53 -0.40
CA TYR A 289 -15.72 -4.35 0.24
C TYR A 289 -14.59 -3.49 0.79
N VAL A 290 -14.55 -2.23 0.33
CA VAL A 290 -13.53 -1.25 0.68
C VAL A 290 -14.10 -0.25 1.68
N GLN A 291 -13.30 0.09 2.69
CA GLN A 291 -13.54 1.18 3.63
C GLN A 291 -12.30 2.05 3.73
N THR A 292 -12.48 3.34 4.02
CA THR A 292 -11.36 4.27 4.19
C THR A 292 -11.32 4.83 5.61
N ARG A 293 -10.13 5.20 6.04
CA ARG A 293 -9.89 5.90 7.30
C ARG A 293 -8.83 6.96 7.06
N GLY A 294 -8.96 8.10 7.70
CA GLY A 294 -7.91 9.12 7.65
C GLY A 294 -8.10 10.17 8.72
N SER A 295 -7.13 11.08 8.79
CA SER A 295 -7.29 12.32 9.55
C SER A 295 -8.45 13.15 9.00
N VAL A 296 -9.02 13.97 9.88
CA VAL A 296 -9.99 15.01 9.50
C VAL A 296 -9.32 15.95 8.49
N PRO A 297 -9.94 16.22 7.32
CA PRO A 297 -9.36 16.97 6.20
C PRO A 297 -9.40 18.48 6.41
N VAL A 298 -8.90 18.96 7.55
CA VAL A 298 -8.71 20.39 7.84
C VAL A 298 -7.28 20.65 8.28
N PHE A 299 -6.81 21.89 8.23
CA PHE A 299 -5.49 22.22 8.76
C PHE A 299 -5.55 22.28 10.29
N TRP A 300 -5.05 21.23 10.95
CA TRP A 300 -4.96 21.19 12.41
C TRP A 300 -3.68 20.51 12.88
N ALA A 301 -3.26 20.83 14.11
CA ALA A 301 -2.10 20.23 14.75
C ALA A 301 -2.37 19.99 16.25
N GLU A 302 -1.73 18.96 16.81
CA GLU A 302 -1.58 18.82 18.26
C GLU A 302 -0.22 19.43 18.63
N VAL A 303 -0.23 20.57 19.31
CA VAL A 303 1.01 21.23 19.76
C VAL A 303 1.53 20.46 20.95
N ASN A 304 2.66 19.75 20.75
CA ASN A 304 3.31 19.00 21.80
C ASN A 304 3.78 19.98 22.89
N ASN A 305 3.05 20.02 23.99
CA ASN A 305 3.43 20.67 25.23
C ASN A 305 3.74 19.56 26.25
N LEU A 306 4.48 19.86 27.32
CA LEU A 306 4.77 18.87 28.37
C LEU A 306 3.52 18.39 29.15
N ARG A 307 2.31 18.75 28.70
CA ARG A 307 1.05 18.35 29.34
C ARG A 307 0.63 16.97 28.82
N TYR A 308 -0.10 16.25 29.67
CA TYR A 308 -0.67 14.95 29.34
C TYR A 308 -1.58 14.97 28.10
N LYS A 309 -2.25 16.10 27.85
CA LYS A 309 -3.04 16.35 26.65
C LYS A 309 -2.48 17.58 25.92
N PRO A 310 -1.86 17.43 24.74
CA PRO A 310 -1.31 18.55 23.97
C PRO A 310 -2.40 19.55 23.64
N ASP A 311 -2.10 20.80 23.32
CA ASP A 311 -3.15 21.75 22.92
C ASP A 311 -3.51 21.54 21.43
N LEU A 312 -4.80 21.64 21.10
CA LEU A 312 -5.30 21.48 19.74
C LEU A 312 -5.35 22.85 19.06
N LEU A 313 -4.66 22.99 17.95
CA LEU A 313 -4.67 24.20 17.13
C LEU A 313 -5.36 23.93 15.79
N ILE A 314 -6.46 24.64 15.55
CA ILE A 314 -7.04 24.79 14.20
C ILE A 314 -6.33 25.96 13.53
N MET A 315 -5.73 25.71 12.38
CA MET A 315 -5.07 26.77 11.61
C MET A 315 -6.12 27.39 10.67
N GLU A 316 -6.49 28.65 10.93
CA GLU A 316 -7.36 29.43 10.05
C GLU A 316 -6.59 29.85 8.79
N LYS A 317 -6.44 28.92 7.85
CA LYS A 317 -5.80 29.19 6.56
C LYS A 317 -6.88 29.42 5.50
N PRO A 318 -6.76 30.47 4.65
CA PRO A 318 -7.64 30.65 3.49
C PRO A 318 -7.63 29.43 2.56
N GLU A 319 -6.51 28.71 2.51
CA GLU A 319 -6.29 27.49 1.72
C GLU A 319 -7.11 26.29 2.22
N THR A 320 -7.74 26.34 3.40
CA THR A 320 -8.44 25.19 4.01
C THR A 320 -9.57 24.69 3.13
N VAL A 321 -10.38 25.60 2.58
CA VAL A 321 -11.52 25.25 1.72
C VAL A 321 -11.03 24.56 0.44
N GLU A 322 -9.97 25.12 -0.17
CA GLU A 322 -9.36 24.58 -1.38
C GLU A 322 -8.79 23.18 -1.17
N ALA A 323 -8.01 22.99 -0.10
CA ALA A 323 -7.43 21.69 0.24
C ALA A 323 -8.52 20.65 0.53
N THR A 324 -9.55 21.02 1.28
CA THR A 324 -10.69 20.15 1.60
C THR A 324 -11.45 19.74 0.34
N ARG A 325 -11.64 20.68 -0.59
CA ARG A 325 -12.30 20.41 -1.86
C ARG A 325 -11.51 19.47 -2.75
N LYS A 326 -10.22 19.73 -2.98
CA LYS A 326 -9.32 18.81 -3.72
C LYS A 326 -9.38 17.40 -3.15
N HIS A 327 -9.36 17.30 -1.82
CA HIS A 327 -9.44 16.03 -1.13
C HIS A 327 -10.73 15.27 -1.44
N PHE A 328 -11.90 15.90 -1.28
CA PHE A 328 -13.17 15.21 -1.54
C PHE A 328 -13.47 15.01 -3.03
N GLU A 329 -12.96 15.85 -3.91
CA GLU A 329 -12.97 15.60 -5.36
C GLU A 329 -12.19 14.31 -5.68
N GLU A 330 -10.97 14.15 -5.15
CA GLU A 330 -10.19 12.91 -5.30
C GLU A 330 -10.94 11.72 -4.70
N GLN A 331 -11.47 11.84 -3.47
CA GLN A 331 -12.19 10.73 -2.82
C GLN A 331 -13.46 10.35 -3.57
N THR A 332 -14.20 11.30 -4.13
CA THR A 332 -15.43 11.03 -4.87
C THR A 332 -15.17 10.49 -6.27
N GLN A 333 -14.05 10.85 -6.88
CA GLN A 333 -13.60 10.27 -8.13
C GLN A 333 -13.19 8.80 -7.96
N ILE A 334 -12.51 8.46 -6.86
CA ILE A 334 -11.96 7.12 -6.64
C ILE A 334 -12.99 6.15 -6.04
N TYR A 335 -13.81 6.62 -5.10
CA TYR A 335 -14.71 5.76 -4.31
C TYR A 335 -16.21 6.06 -4.51
N GLY A 336 -16.55 7.07 -5.30
CA GLY A 336 -17.93 7.55 -5.45
C GLY A 336 -18.45 8.25 -4.19
N THR A 337 -19.65 7.92 -3.73
CA THR A 337 -20.28 8.60 -2.59
C THR A 337 -19.54 8.31 -1.29
N ASN A 338 -19.12 9.36 -0.58
CA ASN A 338 -18.35 9.25 0.66
C ASN A 338 -19.27 9.47 1.87
N TYR A 339 -19.55 8.40 2.60
CA TYR A 339 -20.24 8.45 3.89
C TYR A 339 -19.22 8.69 5.00
N LEU A 340 -19.26 9.85 5.62
CA LEU A 340 -18.29 10.24 6.65
C LEU A 340 -18.86 9.88 8.03
N ALA A 341 -18.22 8.95 8.73
CA ALA A 341 -18.50 8.69 10.14
C ALA A 341 -17.46 9.42 11.00
N ASN A 342 -17.89 10.52 11.63
CA ASN A 342 -17.05 11.25 12.56
C ASN A 342 -17.26 10.75 13.99
N LEU A 343 -16.24 10.07 14.53
CA LEU A 343 -16.26 9.45 15.86
C LEU A 343 -15.71 10.36 16.97
N VAL A 344 -15.53 11.65 16.66
CA VAL A 344 -14.96 12.67 17.54
C VAL A 344 -15.93 13.04 18.68
N ASN A 345 -15.41 13.27 19.88
CA ASN A 345 -16.22 13.55 21.07
C ASN A 345 -17.00 14.88 20.98
N GLN A 346 -18.25 14.89 21.46
CA GLN A 346 -19.15 16.07 21.33
C GLN A 346 -18.74 17.23 22.23
N LYS A 347 -18.03 16.94 23.33
CA LYS A 347 -17.66 17.91 24.37
C LYS A 347 -16.18 17.82 24.68
N GLY A 348 -15.62 18.98 25.01
CA GLY A 348 -14.23 19.10 25.43
C GLY A 348 -13.27 19.30 24.27
N TYR A 349 -12.11 18.67 24.39
CA TYR A 349 -10.90 18.96 23.61
C TYR A 349 -11.04 18.86 22.09
N GLU A 350 -11.89 17.97 21.58
CA GLU A 350 -11.96 17.66 20.15
C GLU A 350 -13.03 18.46 19.41
N LYS A 351 -13.86 19.19 20.17
CA LYS A 351 -14.93 20.05 19.66
C LYS A 351 -14.44 21.03 18.57
N PRO A 352 -13.28 21.70 18.70
CA PRO A 352 -12.81 22.62 17.66
C PRO A 352 -12.56 21.95 16.30
N VAL A 353 -12.05 20.71 16.28
CA VAL A 353 -11.85 19.95 15.01
C VAL A 353 -13.18 19.59 14.39
N LYS A 354 -14.14 19.18 15.23
CA LYS A 354 -15.49 18.87 14.77
C LYS A 354 -16.14 20.09 14.11
N GLU A 355 -16.15 21.23 14.80
CA GLU A 355 -16.75 22.47 14.28
C GLU A 355 -16.08 22.94 13.00
N ALA A 356 -14.74 22.92 12.95
CA ALA A 356 -13.99 23.27 11.75
C ALA A 356 -14.31 22.34 10.57
N TYR A 357 -14.51 21.05 10.83
CA TYR A 357 -14.84 20.09 9.79
C TYR A 357 -16.27 20.26 9.27
N GLU A 358 -17.24 20.46 10.16
CA GLU A 358 -18.63 20.72 9.77
C GLU A 358 -18.74 22.00 8.94
N GLN A 359 -18.04 23.07 9.33
CA GLN A 359 -17.97 24.31 8.56
C GLN A 359 -17.34 24.10 7.17
N ALA A 360 -16.23 23.35 7.11
CA ALA A 360 -15.56 23.06 5.84
C ALA A 360 -16.45 22.25 4.88
N LEU A 361 -17.22 21.28 5.41
CA LEU A 361 -18.17 20.48 4.62
C LEU A 361 -19.38 21.30 4.16
N GLN A 362 -19.90 22.19 5.00
CA GLN A 362 -20.98 23.11 4.61
C GLN A 362 -20.56 24.02 3.46
N THR A 363 -19.29 24.45 3.45
CA THR A 363 -18.74 25.32 2.40
C THR A 363 -18.48 24.57 1.10
N LEU A 364 -18.30 23.24 1.16
CA LEU A 364 -17.97 22.42 0.01
C LEU A 364 -19.17 22.18 -0.93
N GLU A 365 -20.40 22.21 -0.39
CA GLU A 365 -21.66 21.98 -1.13
C GLU A 365 -21.59 20.77 -2.08
N ASN A 366 -21.08 19.62 -1.59
CA ASN A 366 -20.93 18.40 -2.39
C ASN A 366 -21.90 17.31 -1.94
N ASP A 367 -22.91 17.04 -2.78
CA ASP A 367 -23.96 16.04 -2.52
C ASP A 367 -23.45 14.60 -2.40
N LYS A 368 -22.26 14.31 -2.93
CA LYS A 368 -21.61 12.99 -2.80
C LYS A 368 -20.88 12.82 -1.47
N VAL A 369 -20.89 13.82 -0.58
CA VAL A 369 -20.21 13.78 0.72
C VAL A 369 -21.26 13.84 1.83
N VAL A 370 -21.59 12.69 2.39
CA VAL A 370 -22.67 12.56 3.38
C VAL A 370 -22.08 12.48 4.79
N TYR A 371 -22.18 13.58 5.53
CA TYR A 371 -21.67 13.66 6.89
C TYR A 371 -22.61 13.02 7.92
N THR A 372 -22.06 12.16 8.78
CA THR A 372 -22.74 11.57 9.94
C THR A 372 -21.85 11.71 11.17
N TYR A 373 -22.38 12.39 12.17
CA TYR A 373 -21.76 12.48 13.48
C TYR A 373 -22.20 11.30 14.35
N TYR A 374 -21.27 10.68 15.09
CA TYR A 374 -21.58 9.60 16.03
C TYR A 374 -20.63 9.62 17.22
N ASP A 375 -21.15 9.90 18.43
CA ASP A 375 -20.34 9.93 19.65
C ASP A 375 -20.11 8.49 20.17
N PHE A 376 -19.05 7.85 19.71
CA PHE A 376 -18.74 6.46 20.07
C PHE A 376 -18.56 6.27 21.58
N HIS A 377 -17.92 7.22 22.28
CA HIS A 377 -17.63 7.09 23.71
C HIS A 377 -18.89 7.24 24.57
N HIS A 378 -19.84 8.05 24.14
CA HIS A 378 -21.13 8.18 24.81
C HIS A 378 -22.04 6.98 24.51
N GLU A 379 -22.16 6.62 23.24
CA GLU A 379 -23.08 5.59 22.77
C GLU A 379 -22.62 4.19 23.19
N CYS A 380 -21.33 3.86 23.06
CA CYS A 380 -20.79 2.52 23.32
C CYS A 380 -20.22 2.36 24.75
N LYS A 381 -20.66 3.15 25.74
CA LYS A 381 -20.24 2.98 27.15
C LYS A 381 -20.43 1.53 27.60
N GLY A 382 -19.35 0.90 28.07
CA GLY A 382 -19.33 -0.50 28.49
C GLY A 382 -19.12 -1.52 27.36
N MET A 383 -18.56 -1.12 26.21
CA MET A 383 -18.27 -1.99 25.06
C MET A 383 -19.49 -2.75 24.51
N LYS A 384 -20.67 -2.14 24.57
CA LYS A 384 -21.89 -2.70 23.99
C LYS A 384 -21.92 -2.47 22.48
N PHE A 385 -21.21 -3.33 21.74
CA PHE A 385 -21.09 -3.28 20.28
C PHE A 385 -22.43 -3.30 19.53
N GLU A 386 -23.50 -3.80 20.16
CA GLU A 386 -24.88 -3.73 19.64
C GLU A 386 -25.28 -2.30 19.24
N ARG A 387 -24.76 -1.27 19.90
CA ARG A 387 -25.10 0.14 19.60
C ARG A 387 -24.41 0.69 18.36
N VAL A 388 -23.36 0.04 17.88
CA VAL A 388 -22.75 0.35 16.56
C VAL A 388 -23.74 0.05 15.43
N MET A 389 -24.67 -0.89 15.62
CA MET A 389 -25.74 -1.14 14.65
C MET A 389 -26.62 0.10 14.46
N GLY A 390 -26.79 0.95 15.49
CA GLY A 390 -27.50 2.22 15.33
C GLY A 390 -26.82 3.19 14.37
N LEU A 391 -25.48 3.17 14.30
CA LEU A 391 -24.74 3.91 13.27
C LEU A 391 -24.99 3.31 11.89
N VAL A 392 -24.95 1.97 11.76
CA VAL A 392 -25.23 1.28 10.51
C VAL A 392 -26.63 1.62 10.00
N GLU A 393 -27.66 1.52 10.85
CA GLU A 393 -29.04 1.89 10.51
C GLU A 393 -29.16 3.36 10.08
N THR A 394 -28.41 4.26 10.73
CA THR A 394 -28.39 5.69 10.35
C THR A 394 -27.77 5.89 8.97
N LEU A 395 -26.69 5.16 8.66
CA LEU A 395 -26.04 5.21 7.36
C LEU A 395 -26.92 4.59 6.27
N GLU A 396 -27.62 3.50 6.57
CA GLU A 396 -28.60 2.87 5.67
C GLU A 396 -29.76 3.81 5.35
N LYS A 397 -30.30 4.51 6.36
CA LYS A 397 -31.34 5.55 6.14
C LYS A 397 -30.86 6.71 5.28
N LYS A 398 -29.56 6.98 5.27
CA LYS A 398 -28.91 7.99 4.41
C LYS A 398 -28.50 7.45 3.03
N GLY A 399 -28.79 6.17 2.74
CA GLY A 399 -28.60 5.56 1.43
C GLY A 399 -27.41 4.61 1.28
N LEU A 400 -26.61 4.35 2.33
CA LEU A 400 -25.55 3.35 2.25
C LEU A 400 -26.15 1.95 2.33
N THR A 401 -26.22 1.24 1.20
CA THR A 401 -26.85 -0.09 1.14
C THR A 401 -25.86 -1.22 1.42
N GLN A 402 -26.35 -2.36 1.91
CA GLN A 402 -25.53 -3.54 2.20
C GLN A 402 -25.06 -4.26 0.92
N ASP A 403 -25.72 -4.05 -0.21
CA ASP A 403 -25.37 -4.63 -1.50
C ASP A 403 -24.31 -3.83 -2.26
N ASN A 404 -23.86 -2.70 -1.73
CA ASN A 404 -22.79 -1.86 -2.27
C ASN A 404 -21.40 -2.47 -1.99
N PHE A 405 -21.06 -3.49 -2.75
CA PHE A 405 -19.75 -4.14 -2.76
C PHE A 405 -19.37 -4.56 -4.19
N PHE A 406 -18.08 -4.69 -4.44
CA PHE A 406 -17.58 -5.17 -5.73
C PHE A 406 -17.84 -6.66 -5.88
N HIS A 407 -18.36 -7.08 -7.03
CA HIS A 407 -18.60 -8.48 -7.37
C HIS A 407 -18.13 -8.76 -8.79
N TYR A 408 -17.19 -9.68 -8.90
CA TYR A 408 -16.64 -10.21 -10.15
C TYR A 408 -16.91 -11.71 -10.25
N ASP A 409 -17.31 -12.16 -11.42
CA ASP A 409 -17.60 -13.56 -11.73
C ASP A 409 -17.05 -13.93 -13.11
N ASP A 410 -15.96 -14.71 -13.09
CA ASP A 410 -15.26 -15.18 -14.30
C ASP A 410 -16.06 -16.26 -15.06
N SER A 411 -17.08 -16.86 -14.45
CA SER A 411 -17.90 -17.90 -15.10
C SER A 411 -18.92 -17.33 -16.08
N ARG A 412 -19.16 -16.00 -16.05
CA ARG A 412 -20.14 -15.35 -16.91
C ARG A 412 -19.62 -15.16 -18.34
N SER A 413 -20.49 -15.40 -19.31
CA SER A 413 -20.21 -15.21 -20.74
C SER A 413 -20.23 -13.74 -21.20
N GLY A 414 -20.65 -12.80 -20.33
CA GLY A 414 -20.73 -11.36 -20.60
C GLY A 414 -19.71 -10.55 -19.80
N SER A 415 -20.11 -9.38 -19.29
CA SER A 415 -19.27 -8.64 -18.34
C SER A 415 -19.00 -9.50 -17.11
N LYS A 416 -17.71 -9.71 -16.83
CA LYS A 416 -17.25 -10.40 -15.62
C LYS A 416 -17.46 -9.56 -14.38
N VAL A 417 -17.48 -8.23 -14.51
CA VAL A 417 -17.86 -7.33 -13.42
C VAL A 417 -19.39 -7.34 -13.32
N VAL A 418 -19.89 -7.91 -12.23
CA VAL A 418 -21.32 -8.04 -11.92
C VAL A 418 -21.82 -6.79 -11.19
N ARG A 419 -21.00 -6.26 -10.29
CA ARG A 419 -21.31 -5.07 -9.50
C ARG A 419 -20.03 -4.33 -9.14
N GLU A 420 -20.11 -3.01 -9.11
CA GLU A 420 -19.08 -2.13 -8.57
C GLU A 420 -19.58 -1.51 -7.26
N GLN A 421 -18.66 -1.32 -6.32
CA GLN A 421 -18.86 -0.49 -5.15
C GLN A 421 -18.70 0.98 -5.58
N ASP A 422 -19.74 1.78 -5.40
CA ASP A 422 -19.79 3.20 -5.79
C ASP A 422 -20.00 4.13 -4.58
N ALA A 423 -19.97 3.59 -3.37
CA ALA A 423 -19.92 4.36 -2.14
C ALA A 423 -18.98 3.75 -1.10
N VAL A 424 -18.39 4.59 -0.25
CA VAL A 424 -17.45 4.17 0.79
C VAL A 424 -17.80 4.78 2.14
N LEU A 425 -17.67 3.97 3.19
CA LEU A 425 -17.64 4.48 4.56
C LEU A 425 -16.23 4.96 4.89
N ARG A 426 -16.08 6.27 5.11
CA ARG A 426 -14.87 6.88 5.64
C ARG A 426 -15.02 7.12 7.13
N THR A 427 -14.17 6.48 7.92
CA THR A 427 -14.09 6.75 9.36
C THR A 427 -13.05 7.83 9.64
N ASN A 428 -13.45 8.86 10.37
CA ASN A 428 -12.53 9.86 10.90
C ASN A 428 -12.26 9.53 12.36
N CYS A 429 -10.99 9.38 12.70
CA CYS A 429 -10.58 9.10 14.07
C CYS A 429 -9.48 10.08 14.47
N MET A 430 -9.67 10.76 15.60
CA MET A 430 -8.66 11.63 16.18
C MET A 430 -7.60 10.81 16.93
N ASP A 431 -7.94 9.64 17.45
CA ASP A 431 -7.00 8.74 18.12
C ASP A 431 -6.49 7.66 17.17
N CYS A 432 -5.19 7.38 17.26
CA CYS A 432 -4.60 6.21 16.64
C CYS A 432 -5.19 4.97 17.33
N LEU A 433 -5.60 3.97 16.54
CA LEU A 433 -5.83 2.64 17.09
C LEU A 433 -4.49 2.01 17.44
#